data_AF-A0A177P775-F1
#
_entry.id   AF-A0A177P775-F1
#
_cell.length_a   1.000
_cell.length_b   1.000
_cell.length_c   1.000
_cell.angle_alpha   90.00
_cell.angle_beta   90.00
_cell.angle_gamma   90.00
#
_symmetry.space_group_name_H-M   'P 1'
#
loop_
_entity.id
_entity.type
_entity.pdbx_description
1 polymer ?
#
loop_
_entity_poly.entity_id
_entity_poly.type
_entity_poly.pdbx_seq_one_letter_code
_entity_poly.pdbx_strand_id
1 'polypeptide(L)'
;MSMTFREATVQENAAVYGGLVDAVGGIATIVLAVCGLAGVNPPLMAGIATIVFGVALLIQGGAMLSEYAQIIFPAGAKTANFEHFGGGSLSAVFLVGAAGIVLGVLSLLGINSGVLTPVATIAFGTALVLSSNAVWHLYTLRHAQAKSEAVQSQNVGGEFLASEMASGSAGIQALAGLAAIVLGVLAVAGNTNDLVLNLVALLALGATVVLTGSTLSATVLSFMRPWSSSQS
;
A
#
# COMPACT_ATOMS: atom_id res chain seq x y z
N MET A 1 -18.99 15.01 31.71
CA MET A 1 -18.51 15.66 30.47
C MET A 1 -17.00 15.47 30.40
N SER A 2 -16.53 14.28 30.00
CA SER A 2 -15.09 13.94 29.94
C SER A 2 -14.88 12.54 29.33
N MET A 3 -15.02 12.39 28.00
CA MET A 3 -14.53 11.18 27.30
C MET A 3 -13.98 11.45 25.89
N THR A 4 -14.03 12.67 25.36
CA THR A 4 -13.69 12.96 23.95
C THR A 4 -12.21 13.19 23.65
N PHE A 5 -11.30 13.20 24.63
CA PHE A 5 -9.89 13.52 24.37
C PHE A 5 -9.00 12.31 24.07
N ARG A 6 -9.44 11.09 24.40
CA ARG A 6 -8.59 9.89 24.28
C ARG A 6 -8.65 9.21 22.90
N GLU A 7 -9.73 9.42 22.15
CA GLU A 7 -9.95 8.77 20.85
C GLU A 7 -9.17 9.46 19.71
N ALA A 8 -9.04 10.79 19.73
CA ALA A 8 -8.28 11.52 18.71
C ALA A 8 -6.78 11.14 18.69
N THR A 9 -6.18 10.94 19.86
CA THR A 9 -4.75 10.59 19.97
C THR A 9 -4.40 9.20 19.47
N VAL A 10 -5.36 8.25 19.48
CA VAL A 10 -5.12 6.88 18.99
C VAL A 10 -5.28 6.81 17.47
N GLN A 11 -6.26 7.55 16.94
CA GLN A 11 -6.53 7.61 15.50
C GLN A 11 -5.42 8.33 14.72
N GLU A 12 -4.86 9.41 15.29
CA GLU A 12 -3.69 10.09 14.73
C GLU A 12 -2.46 9.17 14.74
N ASN A 13 -2.21 8.45 15.84
CA ASN A 13 -1.05 7.58 15.96
C ASN A 13 -1.09 6.37 15.02
N ALA A 14 -2.23 5.71 14.82
CA ALA A 14 -2.32 4.52 13.95
C ALA A 14 -2.10 4.85 12.46
N ALA A 15 -2.69 5.94 11.98
CA ALA A 15 -2.51 6.41 10.60
C ALA A 15 -1.08 6.91 10.34
N VAL A 16 -0.46 7.57 11.33
CA VAL A 16 0.93 8.02 11.29
C VAL A 16 1.91 6.85 11.33
N TYR A 17 1.63 5.80 12.12
CA TYR A 17 2.48 4.62 12.22
C TYR A 17 2.48 3.79 10.93
N GLY A 18 1.32 3.61 10.30
CA GLY A 18 1.20 2.89 9.02
C GLY A 18 1.99 3.57 7.90
N GLY A 19 1.90 4.89 7.78
CA GLY A 19 2.58 5.65 6.72
C GLY A 19 4.11 5.70 6.84
N LEU A 20 4.64 5.72 8.07
CA LEU A 20 6.10 5.67 8.29
C LEU A 20 6.66 4.30 7.97
N VAL A 21 5.96 3.24 8.35
CA VAL A 21 6.35 1.86 8.04
C VAL A 21 6.34 1.61 6.53
N ASP A 22 5.35 2.16 5.81
CA ASP A 22 5.27 2.05 4.36
C ASP A 22 6.49 2.67 3.67
N ALA A 23 6.89 3.88 4.10
CA ALA A 23 8.07 4.56 3.58
C ALA A 23 9.36 3.79 3.88
N VAL A 24 9.54 3.33 5.12
CA VAL A 24 10.75 2.58 5.51
C VAL A 24 10.80 1.23 4.79
N GLY A 25 9.68 0.51 4.71
CA GLY A 25 9.57 -0.78 4.02
C GLY A 25 9.82 -0.65 2.52
N GLY A 26 9.26 0.38 1.88
CA GLY A 26 9.49 0.69 0.48
C GLY A 26 10.96 1.04 0.19
N ILE A 27 11.56 1.94 0.98
CA ILE A 27 12.98 2.31 0.84
C ILE A 27 13.89 1.10 1.06
N ALA A 28 13.65 0.31 2.10
CA ALA A 28 14.44 -0.89 2.37
C ALA A 28 14.35 -1.89 1.21
N THR A 29 13.16 -2.07 0.63
CA THR A 29 12.95 -2.92 -0.56
C THR A 29 13.74 -2.39 -1.76
N ILE A 30 13.72 -1.08 -2.01
CA ILE A 30 14.50 -0.45 -3.10
C ILE A 30 15.99 -0.70 -2.90
N VAL A 31 16.52 -0.46 -1.68
CA VAL A 31 17.95 -0.65 -1.38
C VAL A 31 18.36 -2.10 -1.61
N LEU A 32 17.57 -3.07 -1.12
CA LEU A 32 17.85 -4.48 -1.31
C LEU A 32 17.78 -4.88 -2.79
N ALA A 33 16.81 -4.37 -3.53
CA ALA A 33 16.70 -4.62 -4.97
C ALA A 33 17.90 -4.07 -5.74
N VAL A 34 18.35 -2.85 -5.44
CA VAL A 34 19.55 -2.24 -6.03
C VAL A 34 20.81 -3.04 -5.68
N CYS A 35 20.97 -3.47 -4.43
CA CYS A 35 22.07 -4.33 -4.03
C CYS A 35 22.08 -5.67 -4.77
N GLY A 36 20.91 -6.30 -4.93
CA GLY A 36 20.76 -7.51 -5.73
C GLY A 36 21.13 -7.30 -7.20
N LEU A 37 20.69 -6.18 -7.79
CA LEU A 37 21.01 -5.81 -9.18
C LEU A 37 22.50 -5.49 -9.37
N ALA A 38 23.15 -4.95 -8.35
CA ALA A 38 24.60 -4.72 -8.35
C ALA A 38 25.42 -6.03 -8.24
N GLY A 39 24.78 -7.19 -8.12
CA GLY A 39 25.42 -8.50 -8.06
C GLY A 39 25.74 -9.00 -6.64
N VAL A 40 25.27 -8.30 -5.60
CA VAL A 40 25.43 -8.75 -4.21
C VAL A 40 24.45 -9.88 -3.93
N ASN A 41 24.92 -11.13 -4.00
CA ASN A 41 24.16 -12.37 -3.80
C ASN A 41 22.66 -12.24 -4.18
N PRO A 42 22.34 -12.14 -5.49
CA PRO A 42 21.01 -11.78 -5.97
C PRO A 42 19.86 -12.64 -5.40
N PRO A 43 20.01 -13.98 -5.25
CA PRO A 43 18.97 -14.81 -4.65
C PRO A 43 18.66 -14.44 -3.19
N LEU A 44 19.69 -14.18 -2.37
CA LEU A 44 19.48 -13.75 -0.98
C LEU A 44 18.81 -12.38 -0.92
N MET A 45 19.27 -11.42 -1.72
CA MET A 45 18.69 -10.08 -1.72
C MET A 45 17.23 -10.10 -2.16
N ALA A 46 16.88 -10.89 -3.18
CA ALA A 46 15.50 -11.07 -3.62
C ALA A 46 14.62 -11.66 -2.51
N GLY A 47 15.09 -12.71 -1.81
CA GLY A 47 14.36 -13.32 -0.70
C GLY A 47 14.17 -12.37 0.49
N ILE A 48 15.19 -11.58 0.85
CA ILE A 48 15.04 -10.58 1.93
C ILE A 48 14.10 -9.46 1.49
N ALA A 49 14.21 -8.99 0.24
CA ALA A 49 13.34 -7.94 -0.29
C ALA A 49 11.86 -8.37 -0.32
N THR A 50 11.55 -9.63 -0.68
CA THR A 50 10.16 -10.13 -0.62
C THR A 50 9.63 -10.19 0.81
N ILE A 51 10.46 -10.54 1.79
CA ILE A 51 10.06 -10.53 3.21
C ILE A 51 9.79 -9.09 3.67
N VAL A 52 10.73 -8.18 3.43
CA VAL A 52 10.61 -6.77 3.86
C VAL A 52 9.37 -6.12 3.24
N PHE A 53 9.14 -6.34 1.95
CA PHE A 53 7.95 -5.85 1.27
C PHE A 53 6.67 -6.50 1.81
N GLY A 54 6.68 -7.81 2.06
CA GLY A 54 5.56 -8.52 2.68
C GLY A 54 5.21 -8.00 4.08
N VAL A 55 6.21 -7.69 4.90
CA VAL A 55 6.02 -7.06 6.22
C VAL A 55 5.41 -5.67 6.09
N ALA A 56 5.87 -4.87 5.13
CA ALA A 56 5.29 -3.55 4.86
C ALA A 56 3.79 -3.64 4.54
N LEU A 57 3.43 -4.53 3.60
CA LEU A 57 2.02 -4.76 3.24
C LEU A 57 1.18 -5.35 4.39
N LEU A 58 1.76 -6.21 5.22
CA LEU A 58 1.07 -6.78 6.38
C LEU A 58 0.73 -5.69 7.39
N ILE A 59 1.67 -4.79 7.68
CA ILE A 59 1.45 -3.67 8.60
C ILE A 59 0.45 -2.67 8.00
N GLN A 60 0.60 -2.32 6.73
CA GLN A 60 -0.30 -1.42 6.02
C GLN A 60 -1.73 -1.99 5.95
N GLY A 61 -1.89 -3.23 5.49
CA GLY A 61 -3.19 -3.91 5.42
C GLY A 61 -3.80 -4.14 6.81
N GLY A 62 -2.98 -4.42 7.82
CA GLY A 62 -3.41 -4.59 9.21
C GLY A 62 -3.93 -3.28 9.83
N ALA A 63 -3.25 -2.16 9.59
CA ALA A 63 -3.70 -0.84 10.05
C ALA A 63 -5.06 -0.46 9.41
N MET A 64 -5.18 -0.64 8.09
CA MET A 64 -6.44 -0.39 7.36
C MET A 64 -7.58 -1.28 7.85
N LEU A 65 -7.30 -2.55 8.12
CA LEU A 65 -8.29 -3.50 8.60
C LEU A 65 -8.72 -3.19 10.06
N SER A 66 -7.80 -2.74 10.90
CA SER A 66 -8.13 -2.29 12.27
C SER A 66 -9.01 -1.05 12.27
N GLU A 67 -8.77 -0.11 11.36
CA GLU A 67 -9.61 1.08 11.21
C GLU A 67 -11.00 0.72 10.70
N TYR A 68 -11.09 -0.17 9.69
CA TYR A 68 -12.37 -0.65 9.17
C TYR A 68 -13.18 -1.42 10.22
N ALA A 69 -12.53 -2.24 11.05
CA ALA A 69 -13.18 -2.96 12.15
C ALA A 69 -13.78 -2.02 13.20
N GLN A 70 -13.14 -0.89 13.50
CA GLN A 70 -13.69 0.11 14.43
C GLN A 70 -14.91 0.84 13.87
N ILE A 71 -14.96 1.05 12.55
CA ILE A 71 -16.08 1.73 11.88
C ILE A 71 -17.31 0.80 11.78
N ILE A 72 -17.11 -0.50 11.53
CA ILE A 72 -18.21 -1.48 11.43
C ILE A 72 -18.67 -1.99 12.78
N PHE A 73 -17.76 -2.11 13.76
CA PHE A 73 -18.06 -2.58 15.10
C PHE A 73 -17.78 -1.50 16.16
N PRO A 74 -18.50 -0.36 16.16
CA PRO A 74 -18.48 0.54 17.31
C PRO A 74 -19.00 -0.22 18.54
N ALA A 75 -18.36 0.00 19.69
CA ALA A 75 -18.48 -0.78 20.92
C ALA A 75 -19.91 -1.32 21.20
N GLY A 76 -20.15 -2.60 20.91
CA GLY A 76 -21.44 -3.27 21.23
C GLY A 76 -21.91 -4.38 20.29
N ALA A 77 -21.37 -4.52 19.08
CA ALA A 77 -21.83 -5.54 18.13
C ALA A 77 -21.11 -6.90 18.33
N LYS A 78 -21.86 -7.94 18.69
CA LYS A 78 -21.39 -9.25 19.16
C LYS A 78 -21.17 -10.33 18.07
N THR A 79 -21.13 -9.98 16.80
CA THR A 79 -20.98 -10.97 15.72
C THR A 79 -20.02 -10.48 14.65
N ALA A 80 -18.74 -10.84 14.79
CA ALA A 80 -17.77 -10.75 13.71
C ALA A 80 -18.14 -11.77 12.62
N ASN A 81 -18.96 -11.37 11.65
CA ASN A 81 -19.23 -12.19 10.48
C ASN A 81 -17.96 -12.25 9.62
N PHE A 82 -17.21 -13.36 9.76
CA PHE A 82 -16.03 -13.67 8.97
C PHE A 82 -16.30 -13.74 7.45
N GLU A 83 -17.56 -13.82 7.02
CA GLU A 83 -17.93 -13.79 5.59
C GLU A 83 -17.65 -12.43 4.93
N HIS A 84 -17.68 -11.31 5.67
CA HIS A 84 -17.25 -10.01 5.12
C HIS A 84 -15.73 -9.81 5.17
N PHE A 85 -15.01 -10.67 5.90
CA PHE A 85 -13.55 -10.63 6.04
C PHE A 85 -12.82 -11.12 4.78
N GLY A 86 -13.50 -11.90 3.91
CA GLY A 86 -12.92 -12.48 2.70
C GLY A 86 -13.23 -11.74 1.39
N GLY A 87 -14.10 -10.73 1.41
CA GLY A 87 -14.56 -10.05 0.19
C GLY A 87 -13.92 -8.68 -0.08
N GLY A 88 -13.23 -8.09 0.91
CA GLY A 88 -12.65 -6.75 0.79
C GLY A 88 -11.23 -6.77 0.25
N SER A 89 -10.92 -5.88 -0.70
CA SER A 89 -9.57 -5.65 -1.23
C SER A 89 -8.51 -5.40 -0.13
N LEU A 90 -8.93 -4.83 1.01
CA LEU A 90 -8.05 -4.57 2.16
C LEU A 90 -7.55 -5.87 2.84
N SER A 91 -8.42 -6.88 2.96
CA SER A 91 -8.05 -8.19 3.52
C SER A 91 -7.06 -8.92 2.61
N ALA A 92 -7.18 -8.71 1.29
CA ALA A 92 -6.28 -9.30 0.31
C ALA A 92 -4.85 -8.77 0.47
N VAL A 93 -4.66 -7.47 0.71
CA VAL A 93 -3.33 -6.87 0.94
C VAL A 93 -2.66 -7.48 2.18
N PHE A 94 -3.41 -7.64 3.28
CA PHE A 94 -2.92 -8.27 4.50
C PHE A 94 -2.52 -9.74 4.28
N LEU A 95 -3.39 -10.54 3.66
CA LEU A 95 -3.13 -11.95 3.39
C LEU A 95 -1.98 -12.16 2.41
N VAL A 96 -1.89 -11.31 1.38
CA VAL A 96 -0.77 -11.32 0.44
C VAL A 96 0.54 -10.94 1.13
N GLY A 97 0.53 -9.96 2.05
CA GLY A 97 1.70 -9.63 2.86
C GLY A 97 2.20 -10.83 3.68
N ALA A 98 1.28 -11.51 4.39
CA ALA A 98 1.60 -12.71 5.15
C ALA A 98 2.12 -13.86 4.27
N ALA A 99 1.47 -14.12 3.12
CA ALA A 99 1.90 -15.12 2.16
C ALA A 99 3.29 -14.78 1.58
N GLY A 100 3.55 -13.51 1.29
CA GLY A 100 4.83 -13.01 0.80
C GLY A 100 5.98 -13.24 1.77
N ILE A 101 5.74 -13.06 3.07
CA ILE A 101 6.72 -13.39 4.12
C ILE A 101 7.06 -14.88 4.09
N VAL A 102 6.05 -15.74 4.04
CA VAL A 102 6.25 -17.20 3.99
C VAL A 102 7.03 -17.59 2.74
N LEU A 103 6.66 -17.07 1.57
CA LEU A 103 7.37 -17.34 0.31
C LEU A 103 8.81 -16.83 0.33
N GLY A 104 9.07 -15.67 0.93
CA GLY A 104 10.40 -15.13 1.11
C GLY A 104 11.26 -15.98 2.05
N VAL A 105 10.70 -16.43 3.18
CA VAL A 105 11.39 -17.34 4.11
C VAL A 105 11.71 -18.67 3.42
N LEU A 106 10.76 -19.26 2.70
CA LEU A 106 10.99 -20.51 1.94
C LEU A 106 12.08 -20.33 0.85
N SER A 107 12.10 -19.18 0.19
CA SER A 107 13.16 -18.81 -0.77
C SER A 107 14.53 -18.75 -0.09
N LEU A 108 14.63 -18.16 1.11
CA LEU A 108 15.87 -18.12 1.89
C LEU A 108 16.33 -19.50 2.38
N LEU A 109 15.41 -20.43 2.61
CA LEU A 109 15.73 -21.83 2.89
C LEU A 109 16.22 -22.61 1.65
N GLY A 110 16.31 -21.96 0.48
CA GLY A 110 16.79 -22.56 -0.76
C GLY A 110 15.72 -23.36 -1.51
N ILE A 111 14.46 -23.28 -1.10
CA ILE A 111 13.37 -23.98 -1.80
C ILE A 111 13.02 -23.18 -3.04
N ASN A 112 13.54 -23.64 -4.19
CA ASN A 112 13.27 -23.11 -5.54
C ASN A 112 13.05 -21.58 -5.57
N SER A 113 14.05 -20.83 -5.09
CA SER A 113 13.97 -19.36 -4.99
C SER A 113 13.67 -18.68 -6.33
N GLY A 114 14.02 -19.32 -7.45
CA GLY A 114 13.75 -18.84 -8.80
C GLY A 114 12.26 -18.75 -9.12
N VAL A 115 11.41 -19.57 -8.49
CA VAL A 115 9.96 -19.55 -8.74
C VAL A 115 9.21 -18.87 -7.59
N LEU A 116 9.63 -19.09 -6.33
CA LEU A 116 8.92 -18.56 -5.17
C LEU A 116 8.93 -17.03 -5.12
N THR A 117 10.05 -16.40 -5.47
CA THR A 117 10.15 -14.94 -5.42
C THR A 117 9.35 -14.23 -6.53
N PRO A 118 9.32 -14.70 -7.79
CA PRO A 118 8.39 -14.20 -8.80
C PRO A 118 6.91 -14.45 -8.47
N VAL A 119 6.56 -15.59 -7.88
CA VAL A 119 5.17 -15.85 -7.47
C VAL A 119 4.73 -14.84 -6.40
N ALA A 120 5.62 -14.51 -5.47
CA ALA A 120 5.37 -13.46 -4.48
C ALA A 120 5.18 -12.09 -5.15
N THR A 121 6.00 -11.72 -6.14
CA THR A 121 5.86 -10.42 -6.83
C THR A 121 4.59 -10.31 -7.66
N ILE A 122 4.13 -11.41 -8.27
CA ILE A 122 2.81 -11.46 -8.92
C ILE A 122 1.71 -11.21 -7.88
N ALA A 123 1.75 -11.90 -6.73
CA ALA A 123 0.76 -11.70 -5.67
C ALA A 123 0.78 -10.27 -5.11
N PHE A 124 1.95 -9.68 -4.93
CA PHE A 124 2.10 -8.27 -4.55
C PHE A 124 1.50 -7.33 -5.60
N GLY A 125 1.77 -7.58 -6.87
CA GLY A 125 1.20 -6.80 -7.97
C GLY A 125 -0.33 -6.89 -8.03
N THR A 126 -0.90 -8.09 -7.85
CA THR A 126 -2.37 -8.25 -7.82
C THR A 126 -2.99 -7.54 -6.62
N ALA A 127 -2.35 -7.58 -5.45
CA ALA A 127 -2.80 -6.85 -4.27
C ALA A 127 -2.83 -5.33 -4.52
N LEU A 128 -1.79 -4.76 -5.14
CA LEU A 128 -1.76 -3.33 -5.48
C LEU A 128 -2.86 -2.95 -6.48
N VAL A 129 -3.07 -3.76 -7.52
CA VAL A 129 -4.15 -3.53 -8.51
C VAL A 129 -5.54 -3.57 -7.86
N LEU A 130 -5.79 -4.57 -6.99
CA LEU A 130 -7.06 -4.66 -6.26
C LEU A 130 -7.25 -3.47 -5.32
N SER A 131 -6.18 -3.03 -4.65
CA SER A 131 -6.21 -1.88 -3.76
C SER A 131 -6.51 -0.57 -4.51
N SER A 132 -5.96 -0.38 -5.72
CA SER A 132 -6.24 0.80 -6.54
C SER A 132 -7.72 0.92 -6.94
N ASN A 133 -8.38 -0.21 -7.25
CA ASN A 133 -9.80 -0.20 -7.63
C ASN A 133 -10.71 0.19 -6.45
N ALA A 134 -10.34 -0.15 -5.22
CA ALA A 134 -11.10 0.21 -4.03
C ALA A 134 -11.07 1.73 -3.75
N VAL A 135 -9.92 2.38 -3.99
CA VAL A 135 -9.79 3.83 -3.90
C VAL A 135 -10.63 4.52 -4.98
N TRP A 136 -10.67 3.97 -6.20
CA TRP A 136 -11.49 4.50 -7.29
C TRP A 136 -12.99 4.37 -6.99
N HIS A 137 -13.44 3.24 -6.41
CA HIS A 137 -14.83 3.07 -6.03
C HIS A 137 -15.26 4.05 -4.93
N LEU A 138 -14.42 4.23 -3.89
CA LEU A 138 -14.65 5.23 -2.85
C LEU A 138 -14.67 6.67 -3.42
N TYR A 139 -13.81 6.95 -4.41
CA TYR A 139 -13.79 8.24 -5.11
C TYR A 139 -15.09 8.49 -5.89
N THR A 140 -15.57 7.49 -6.64
CA THR A 140 -16.85 7.62 -7.37
C THR A 140 -18.05 7.77 -6.45
N LEU A 141 -18.05 7.10 -5.29
CA LEU A 141 -19.10 7.23 -4.28
C LEU A 141 -19.07 8.60 -3.60
N ARG A 142 -17.88 9.13 -3.26
CA ARG A 142 -17.68 10.49 -2.74
C ARG A 142 -18.11 11.55 -3.76
N HIS A 143 -17.79 11.37 -5.05
CA HIS A 143 -18.27 12.25 -6.13
C HIS A 143 -19.79 12.18 -6.31
N ALA A 144 -20.39 11.00 -6.19
CA ALA A 144 -21.84 10.85 -6.24
C ALA A 144 -22.54 11.49 -5.03
N GLN A 145 -21.96 11.42 -3.83
CA GLN A 145 -22.46 12.11 -2.62
C GLN A 145 -22.22 13.63 -2.66
N ALA A 146 -21.07 14.09 -3.13
CA ALA A 146 -20.79 15.52 -3.29
C ALA A 146 -21.75 16.17 -4.29
N LYS A 147 -22.20 15.42 -5.30
CA LYS A 147 -23.24 15.87 -6.24
C LYS A 147 -24.64 15.91 -5.60
N SER A 148 -24.87 15.19 -4.49
CA SER A 148 -26.08 15.26 -3.67
C SER A 148 -26.06 16.36 -2.61
N GLU A 149 -24.87 16.81 -2.17
CA GLU A 149 -24.69 17.90 -1.19
C GLU A 149 -24.36 19.26 -1.83
N ALA A 150 -24.38 19.37 -3.17
CA ALA A 150 -24.17 20.60 -3.93
C ALA A 150 -25.36 21.59 -3.87
N VAL A 151 -25.97 21.75 -2.69
CA VAL A 151 -26.88 22.88 -2.40
C VAL A 151 -26.21 23.95 -1.54
N GLN A 152 -25.09 23.71 -0.83
CA GLN A 152 -24.51 24.78 -0.01
C GLN A 152 -22.98 24.69 0.16
N SER A 153 -22.29 25.74 -0.31
CA SER A 153 -20.99 26.25 0.16
C SER A 153 -19.70 25.87 -0.61
N GLN A 154 -19.39 26.66 -1.64
CA GLN A 154 -18.19 27.51 -1.71
C GLN A 154 -16.85 26.97 -1.11
N ASN A 155 -16.23 25.92 -1.68
CA ASN A 155 -14.77 25.68 -1.57
C ASN A 155 -14.19 24.79 -2.71
N VAL A 156 -14.72 24.98 -3.92
CA VAL A 156 -14.56 24.09 -5.08
C VAL A 156 -13.12 24.00 -5.65
N GLY A 157 -12.22 24.94 -5.35
CA GLY A 157 -10.86 24.95 -5.92
C GLY A 157 -9.87 24.00 -5.25
N GLY A 158 -9.96 23.81 -3.93
CA GLY A 158 -9.04 22.95 -3.16
C GLY A 158 -9.38 21.46 -3.26
N GLU A 159 -10.68 21.14 -3.29
CA GLU A 159 -11.16 19.76 -3.42
C GLU A 159 -10.93 19.19 -4.83
N PHE A 160 -10.98 20.02 -5.89
CA PHE A 160 -10.71 19.56 -7.26
C PHE A 160 -9.23 19.24 -7.51
N LEU A 161 -8.30 20.01 -6.91
CA LEU A 161 -6.87 19.70 -6.98
C LEU A 161 -6.51 18.48 -6.14
N ALA A 162 -7.09 18.34 -4.93
CA ALA A 162 -6.90 17.15 -4.10
C ALA A 162 -7.47 15.87 -4.74
N SER A 163 -8.58 16.00 -5.48
CA SER A 163 -9.24 14.90 -6.17
C SER A 163 -8.45 14.42 -7.40
N GLU A 164 -7.87 15.34 -8.17
CA GLU A 164 -6.98 15.05 -9.30
C GLU A 164 -5.68 14.35 -8.84
N MET A 165 -5.10 14.80 -7.72
CA MET A 165 -3.91 14.20 -7.12
C MET A 165 -4.16 12.78 -6.59
N ALA A 166 -5.33 12.52 -5.98
CA ALA A 166 -5.72 11.19 -5.52
C ALA A 166 -5.95 10.21 -6.69
N SER A 167 -6.54 10.69 -7.79
CA SER A 167 -6.74 9.92 -9.03
C SER A 167 -5.42 9.50 -9.67
N GLY A 168 -4.45 10.43 -9.74
CA GLY A 168 -3.11 10.16 -10.30
C GLY A 168 -2.34 9.08 -9.53
N SER A 169 -2.42 9.09 -8.19
CA SER A 169 -1.75 8.10 -7.34
C SER A 169 -2.32 6.69 -7.52
N ALA A 170 -3.65 6.56 -7.58
CA ALA A 170 -4.32 5.27 -7.83
C ALA A 170 -3.94 4.66 -9.18
N GLY A 171 -3.80 5.50 -10.21
CA GLY A 171 -3.34 5.10 -11.55
C GLY A 171 -1.89 4.60 -11.55
N ILE A 172 -0.97 5.31 -10.87
CA ILE A 172 0.43 4.88 -10.73
C ILE A 172 0.51 3.52 -10.02
N GLN A 173 -0.24 3.34 -8.93
CA GLN A 173 -0.27 2.09 -8.20
C GLN A 173 -0.82 0.91 -9.02
N ALA A 174 -1.86 1.15 -9.83
CA ALA A 174 -2.43 0.13 -10.70
C ALA A 174 -1.45 -0.26 -11.81
N LEU A 175 -0.82 0.73 -12.47
CA LEU A 175 0.16 0.49 -13.52
C LEU A 175 1.41 -0.22 -13.00
N ALA A 176 1.89 0.16 -11.82
CA ALA A 176 3.02 -0.50 -11.19
C ALA A 176 2.69 -1.94 -10.78
N GLY A 177 1.50 -2.19 -10.24
CA GLY A 177 1.04 -3.55 -9.94
C GLY A 177 0.94 -4.41 -11.21
N LEU A 178 0.44 -3.85 -12.32
CA LEU A 178 0.40 -4.53 -13.61
C LEU A 178 1.80 -4.81 -14.15
N ALA A 179 2.72 -3.84 -14.09
CA ALA A 179 4.11 -4.02 -14.47
C ALA A 179 4.80 -5.12 -13.64
N ALA A 180 4.54 -5.17 -12.33
CA ALA A 180 5.05 -6.22 -11.46
C ALA A 180 4.49 -7.60 -11.81
N ILE A 181 3.21 -7.72 -12.16
CA ILE A 181 2.61 -8.96 -12.65
C ILE A 181 3.30 -9.41 -13.93
N VAL A 182 3.50 -8.51 -14.91
CA VAL A 182 4.15 -8.85 -16.18
C VAL A 182 5.58 -9.30 -15.96
N LEU A 183 6.37 -8.56 -15.18
CA LEU A 183 7.76 -8.92 -14.87
C LEU A 183 7.85 -10.23 -14.08
N GLY A 184 6.95 -10.46 -13.13
CA GLY A 184 6.88 -11.70 -12.37
C GLY A 184 6.53 -12.91 -13.26
N VAL A 185 5.56 -12.77 -14.17
CA VAL A 185 5.22 -13.83 -15.14
C VAL A 185 6.40 -14.13 -16.06
N LEU A 186 7.09 -13.10 -16.55
CA LEU A 186 8.29 -13.27 -17.38
C LEU A 186 9.43 -13.97 -16.61
N ALA A 187 9.58 -13.69 -15.31
CA ALA A 187 10.56 -14.36 -14.46
C ALA A 187 10.17 -15.82 -14.13
N VAL A 188 8.88 -16.17 -14.09
CA VAL A 188 8.44 -17.57 -13.94
C VAL A 188 8.62 -18.35 -15.25
N ALA A 189 8.50 -17.68 -16.40
CA ALA A 189 8.59 -18.31 -17.71
C ALA A 189 9.98 -18.87 -18.07
N GLY A 190 11.00 -18.63 -17.23
CA GLY A 190 12.31 -19.28 -17.36
C GLY A 190 13.23 -18.60 -18.37
N ASN A 191 13.23 -17.26 -18.42
CA ASN A 191 14.12 -16.50 -19.27
C ASN A 191 15.54 -16.45 -18.68
N THR A 192 16.57 -16.19 -19.50
CA THR A 192 17.98 -16.17 -19.03
C THR A 192 18.27 -15.16 -17.90
N ASN A 193 17.39 -14.18 -17.67
CA ASN A 193 17.55 -13.10 -16.69
C ASN A 193 16.42 -13.06 -15.63
N ASP A 194 15.85 -14.20 -15.23
CA ASP A 194 14.72 -14.29 -14.29
C ASP A 194 14.94 -13.49 -12.99
N LEU A 195 16.14 -13.56 -12.41
CA LEU A 195 16.49 -12.85 -11.18
C LEU A 195 16.48 -11.32 -11.34
N VAL A 196 16.97 -10.82 -12.47
CA VAL A 196 17.00 -9.38 -12.76
C VAL A 196 15.59 -8.86 -12.93
N LEU A 197 14.75 -9.58 -13.67
CA LEU A 197 13.34 -9.23 -13.88
C LEU A 197 12.59 -9.15 -12.54
N ASN A 198 12.83 -10.09 -11.64
CA ASN A 198 12.21 -10.11 -10.32
C ASN A 198 12.70 -8.96 -9.41
N LEU A 199 14.01 -8.66 -9.43
CA LEU A 199 14.55 -7.53 -8.66
C LEU A 199 14.04 -6.18 -9.19
N VAL A 200 13.91 -6.03 -10.50
CA VAL A 200 13.30 -4.83 -11.10
C VAL A 200 11.82 -4.73 -10.73
N ALA A 201 11.09 -5.85 -10.68
CA ALA A 201 9.71 -5.86 -10.21
C ALA A 201 9.60 -5.40 -8.75
N LEU A 202 10.44 -5.93 -7.85
CA LEU A 202 10.50 -5.50 -6.45
C LEU A 202 10.90 -4.03 -6.28
N LEU A 203 11.82 -3.53 -7.13
CA LEU A 203 12.21 -2.13 -7.15
C LEU A 203 11.05 -1.23 -7.55
N ALA A 204 10.30 -1.59 -8.60
CA ALA A 204 9.12 -0.86 -9.04
C ALA A 204 8.01 -0.86 -7.97
N LEU A 205 7.76 -2.02 -7.34
CA LEU A 205 6.81 -2.14 -6.22
C LEU A 205 7.24 -1.27 -5.03
N GLY A 206 8.50 -1.33 -4.61
CA GLY A 206 9.04 -0.51 -3.53
C GLY A 206 8.96 0.98 -3.82
N ALA A 207 9.31 1.40 -5.04
CA ALA A 207 9.18 2.79 -5.49
C ALA A 207 7.72 3.27 -5.47
N THR A 208 6.79 2.40 -5.88
CA THR A 208 5.36 2.71 -5.87
C THR A 208 4.86 2.94 -4.46
N VAL A 209 5.21 2.06 -3.52
CA VAL A 209 4.84 2.20 -2.10
C VAL A 209 5.40 3.50 -1.51
N VAL A 210 6.63 3.88 -1.84
CA VAL A 210 7.20 5.17 -1.38
C VAL A 210 6.44 6.36 -1.97
N LEU A 211 6.03 6.28 -3.23
CA LEU A 211 5.30 7.35 -3.92
C LEU A 211 3.83 7.47 -3.46
N THR A 212 3.19 6.35 -3.15
CA THR A 212 1.78 6.33 -2.70
C THR A 212 1.61 6.37 -1.19
N GLY A 213 2.71 6.19 -0.43
CA GLY A 213 2.72 6.25 1.03
C GLY A 213 2.25 7.59 1.58
N SER A 214 1.40 7.54 2.61
CA SER A 214 0.74 8.70 3.21
C SER A 214 1.70 9.72 3.83
N THR A 215 2.92 9.33 4.18
CA THR A 215 3.93 10.22 4.79
C THR A 215 4.53 11.22 3.81
N LEU A 216 4.82 10.80 2.58
CA LEU A 216 5.32 11.71 1.54
C LEU A 216 4.22 12.71 1.16
N SER A 217 2.99 12.24 0.97
CA SER A 217 1.84 13.10 0.69
C SER A 217 1.54 14.07 1.84
N ALA A 218 1.58 13.62 3.10
CA ALA A 218 1.38 14.49 4.27
C ALA A 218 2.46 15.56 4.39
N THR A 219 3.72 15.23 4.09
CA THR A 219 4.83 16.18 4.11
C THR A 219 4.69 17.24 3.01
N VAL A 220 4.33 16.83 1.79
CA VAL A 220 4.07 17.76 0.67
C VAL A 220 2.87 18.66 0.98
N LEU A 221 1.78 18.10 1.52
CA LEU A 221 0.61 18.88 1.95
C LEU A 221 0.92 19.83 3.11
N SER A 222 1.84 19.44 4.01
CA SER A 222 2.35 20.32 5.08
C SER A 222 3.12 21.52 4.52
N PHE A 223 3.88 21.35 3.44
CA PHE A 223 4.56 22.46 2.77
C PHE A 223 3.61 23.36 1.96
N MET A 224 2.45 22.83 1.55
CA MET A 224 1.45 23.56 0.77
C MET A 224 0.42 24.31 1.62
N ARG A 225 0.39 24.14 2.96
CA ARG A 225 -0.45 24.98 3.83
C ARG A 225 0.01 26.43 3.73
N PRO A 226 -0.76 27.35 3.10
CA PRO A 226 -0.40 28.75 3.05
C PRO A 226 -0.41 29.28 4.47
N TRP A 227 0.66 29.98 4.84
CA TRP A 227 0.71 30.82 6.02
C TRP A 227 -0.42 31.85 5.88
N SER A 228 -1.59 31.60 6.48
CA SER A 228 -2.60 32.65 6.63
C SER A 228 -2.02 33.62 7.66
N SER A 229 -1.27 34.60 7.14
CA SER A 229 -0.77 35.73 7.90
C SER A 229 -1.95 36.35 8.63
N SER A 230 -1.87 36.22 9.96
CA SER A 230 -2.64 36.97 10.94
C SER A 230 -2.86 38.40 10.51
N GLN A 231 -4.11 38.82 10.64
CA GLN A 231 -4.58 40.20 10.61
C GLN A 231 -3.68 41.13 11.43
N SER A 232 -3.46 42.34 10.90
CA SER A 232 -3.73 43.58 11.64
C SER A 232 -4.06 44.68 10.63
#